data_AF-A0A6G3D197-F1
#
_entry.id   AF-A0A6G3D197-F1
#
_cell.length_a   1.000
_cell.length_b   1.000
_cell.length_c   1.000
_cell.angle_alpha   90.00
_cell.angle_beta   90.00
_cell.angle_gamma   90.00
#
_symmetry.space_group_name_H-M   'P 1'
#
loop_
_entity.id
_entity.type
_entity.pdbx_description
1 polymer ?
#
loop_
_entity_poly.entity_id
_entity_poly.type
_entity_poly.pdbx_seq_one_letter_code
_entity_poly.pdbx_strand_id
1 'polypeptide(L)'
;MSPRLDGSRTHQATSTLPPEHLDPIEHHDAVVDHDDALAGLPDIPAYDEVAPADARALSKTLFERLESLEEGTHEYAYVRNTLVELNLALVKFAASRFRSRSEPMEDIIQVGTIGLIKAIDRF
;
A
#
# COMPACT_ATOMS: atom_id res chain seq x y z
N MET A 1 -38.97 61.92 -19.48
CA MET A 1 -37.53 61.86 -19.09
C MET A 1 -37.38 60.79 -18.03
N SER A 2 -36.49 59.82 -18.28
CA SER A 2 -36.01 58.78 -17.35
C SER A 2 -35.39 59.38 -16.06
N PRO A 3 -35.06 58.62 -14.99
CA PRO A 3 -35.03 57.15 -14.89
C PRO A 3 -35.66 56.54 -13.61
N ARG A 4 -35.94 55.23 -13.72
CA ARG A 4 -36.46 54.35 -12.66
C ARG A 4 -35.33 53.86 -11.76
N LEU A 5 -35.55 53.89 -10.44
CA LEU A 5 -34.74 53.17 -9.46
C LEU A 5 -35.30 51.75 -9.36
N ASP A 6 -34.58 50.77 -9.89
CA ASP A 6 -34.76 49.38 -9.50
C ASP A 6 -33.37 48.78 -9.25
N GLY A 7 -33.10 48.44 -8.00
CA GLY A 7 -31.84 47.85 -7.55
C GLY A 7 -31.90 46.35 -7.73
N SER A 8 -31.26 45.84 -8.79
CA SER A 8 -31.09 44.42 -9.00
C SER A 8 -30.16 43.83 -7.93
N ARG A 9 -30.74 43.17 -6.92
CA ARG A 9 -30.01 42.33 -5.98
C ARG A 9 -29.28 41.23 -6.75
N THR A 10 -27.96 41.21 -6.60
CA THR A 10 -27.11 40.09 -6.93
C THR A 10 -27.47 38.89 -6.04
N HIS A 11 -28.10 37.86 -6.62
CA HIS A 11 -27.94 36.49 -6.13
C HIS A 11 -27.18 35.74 -7.22
N GLN A 12 -25.86 35.75 -7.08
CA GLN A 12 -25.02 34.78 -7.77
C GLN A 12 -25.29 33.44 -7.08
N ALA A 13 -26.28 32.70 -7.59
CA ALA A 13 -26.40 31.30 -7.30
C ALA A 13 -25.12 30.64 -7.84
N THR A 14 -24.31 30.04 -6.97
CA THR A 14 -23.26 29.12 -7.38
C THR A 14 -23.94 27.95 -8.07
N SER A 15 -24.06 28.05 -9.39
CA SER A 15 -24.47 26.96 -10.25
C SER A 15 -23.41 25.87 -10.10
N THR A 16 -23.75 24.80 -9.40
CA THR A 16 -23.01 23.54 -9.47
C THR A 16 -22.91 23.20 -10.95
N LEU A 17 -21.68 23.16 -11.47
CA LEU A 17 -21.42 22.76 -12.85
C LEU A 17 -22.01 21.35 -13.06
N PRO A 18 -22.57 21.03 -14.23
CA PRO A 18 -22.87 19.65 -14.60
C PRO A 18 -21.60 18.81 -14.44
N PRO A 19 -21.68 17.49 -14.20
CA PRO A 19 -20.50 16.65 -14.24
C PRO A 19 -20.01 16.64 -15.69
N GLU A 20 -19.13 17.58 -16.03
CA GLU A 20 -18.29 17.46 -17.21
C GLU A 20 -17.50 16.17 -17.02
N HIS A 21 -17.56 15.38 -18.08
CA HIS A 21 -16.74 14.23 -18.36
C HIS A 21 -15.41 14.33 -17.60
N LEU A 22 -15.22 13.47 -16.59
CA LEU A 22 -13.91 13.30 -15.98
C LEU A 22 -13.02 12.78 -17.11
N ASP A 23 -12.23 13.66 -17.69
CA ASP A 23 -11.12 13.25 -18.54
C ASP A 23 -10.36 12.16 -17.79
N PRO A 24 -9.95 11.07 -18.47
CA PRO A 24 -9.03 10.12 -17.89
C PRO A 24 -7.88 10.91 -17.28
N ILE A 25 -7.54 10.61 -16.02
CA ILE A 25 -6.35 11.17 -15.39
C ILE A 25 -5.20 10.80 -16.32
N GLU A 26 -4.76 11.75 -17.13
CA GLU A 26 -3.50 11.62 -17.84
C GLU A 26 -2.48 11.42 -16.73
N HIS A 27 -1.89 10.23 -16.69
CA HIS A 27 -0.66 9.99 -15.97
C HIS A 27 0.36 10.97 -16.54
N HIS A 28 0.36 12.18 -16.02
CA HIS A 28 1.52 13.04 -16.08
C HIS A 28 2.56 12.25 -15.28
N ASP A 29 3.40 11.52 -16.01
CA ASP A 29 4.74 11.14 -15.59
C ASP A 29 5.53 12.45 -15.36
N ALA A 30 5.07 13.25 -14.39
CA ALA A 30 5.92 14.16 -13.68
C ALA A 30 6.91 13.22 -12.99
N VAL A 31 8.05 13.06 -13.65
CA VAL A 31 9.25 12.47 -13.10
C VAL A 31 9.62 13.34 -11.91
N VAL A 32 8.97 13.11 -10.77
CA VAL A 32 9.40 13.64 -9.50
C VAL A 32 10.69 12.87 -9.26
N ASP A 33 11.80 13.58 -9.42
CA ASP A 33 13.16 13.11 -9.17
C ASP A 33 13.24 12.57 -7.73
N HIS A 34 12.81 11.31 -7.55
CA HIS A 34 12.82 10.56 -6.31
C HIS A 34 14.21 9.94 -6.06
N ASP A 35 15.12 10.09 -7.02
CA ASP A 35 16.44 9.46 -6.99
C ASP A 35 17.31 10.02 -5.85
N ASP A 36 17.09 11.28 -5.42
CA ASP A 36 17.92 11.92 -4.38
C ASP A 36 17.56 11.48 -2.94
N ALA A 37 16.31 11.07 -2.68
CA ALA A 37 15.87 10.70 -1.33
C ALA A 37 16.32 9.28 -0.91
N LEU A 38 16.66 8.43 -1.88
CA LEU A 38 17.10 7.05 -1.66
C LEU A 38 18.59 6.84 -1.97
N ALA A 39 19.29 7.89 -2.41
CA ALA A 39 20.71 7.85 -2.73
C ALA A 39 21.55 7.46 -1.50
N GLY A 40 22.01 6.21 -1.47
CA GLY A 40 22.91 5.68 -0.43
C GLY A 40 22.27 4.68 0.53
N LEU A 41 20.98 4.36 0.39
CA LEU A 41 20.42 3.18 1.03
C LEU A 41 20.92 1.92 0.29
N PRO A 42 21.26 0.83 1.01
CA PRO A 42 21.59 -0.42 0.36
C PRO A 42 20.38 -0.93 -0.43
N ASP A 43 20.61 -1.38 -1.67
CA ASP A 43 19.59 -2.02 -2.50
C ASP A 43 19.01 -3.23 -1.74
N ILE A 44 17.70 -3.19 -1.49
CA ILE A 44 17.00 -4.33 -0.90
C ILE A 44 16.75 -5.30 -2.06
N PRO A 45 17.31 -6.52 -2.02
CA PRO A 45 17.10 -7.50 -3.07
C PRO A 45 15.60 -7.81 -3.20
N ALA A 46 15.17 -8.18 -4.41
CA ALA A 46 13.79 -8.56 -4.61
C ALA A 46 13.44 -9.75 -3.68
N TYR A 47 12.25 -9.73 -3.08
CA TYR A 47 11.86 -10.70 -2.04
C TYR A 47 11.92 -12.17 -2.50
N ASP A 48 11.95 -12.42 -3.81
CA ASP A 48 12.10 -13.72 -4.45
C ASP A 48 13.55 -14.17 -4.69
N GLU A 49 14.52 -13.27 -4.49
CA GLU A 49 15.96 -13.55 -4.61
C GLU A 49 16.59 -14.06 -3.31
N VAL A 50 15.89 -13.94 -2.18
CA VAL A 50 16.36 -14.49 -0.90
C VAL A 50 16.19 -16.01 -0.90
N ALA A 51 17.29 -16.74 -0.73
CA ALA A 51 17.23 -18.20 -0.63
C ALA A 51 16.30 -18.60 0.53
N PRO A 52 15.41 -19.62 0.36
CA PRO A 52 14.42 -19.96 1.38
C PRO A 52 14.99 -20.29 2.76
N ALA A 53 16.25 -20.74 2.85
CA ALA A 53 16.94 -20.99 4.11
C ALA A 53 17.33 -19.70 4.82
N ASP A 54 17.85 -18.72 4.07
CA ASP A 54 18.26 -17.42 4.59
C ASP A 54 17.04 -16.60 5.05
N ALA A 55 15.93 -16.64 4.30
CA ALA A 55 14.67 -16.01 4.68
C ALA A 55 14.12 -16.55 6.02
N ARG A 56 14.24 -17.86 6.26
CA ARG A 56 13.83 -18.49 7.53
C ARG A 56 14.72 -18.08 8.69
N ALA A 57 16.04 -18.06 8.49
CA ALA A 57 16.99 -17.64 9.51
C ALA A 57 16.76 -16.17 9.89
N LEU A 58 16.61 -15.28 8.90
CA LEU A 58 16.30 -13.86 9.12
C LEU A 58 14.96 -13.66 9.82
N SER A 59 13.91 -14.37 9.40
CA SER A 59 12.60 -14.28 10.03
C SER A 59 12.67 -14.64 11.51
N LYS A 60 13.44 -15.66 11.89
CA LYS A 60 13.62 -16.04 13.29
C LYS A 60 14.20 -14.89 14.13
N THR A 61 15.29 -14.28 13.67
CA THR A 61 15.92 -13.15 14.38
C THR A 61 15.00 -11.94 14.45
N LEU A 62 14.21 -11.68 13.40
CA LEU A 62 13.25 -10.58 13.38
C LEU A 62 12.08 -10.82 14.34
N PHE A 63 11.58 -12.05 14.47
CA PHE A 63 10.55 -12.40 15.46
C PHE A 63 11.07 -12.21 16.89
N GLU A 64 12.28 -12.67 17.20
CA GLU A 64 12.93 -12.43 18.51
C GLU A 64 13.06 -10.92 18.81
N ARG A 65 13.38 -10.11 17.79
CA ARG A 65 13.42 -8.65 17.93
C ARG A 65 12.03 -8.07 18.13
N LEU A 66 11.02 -8.52 17.38
CA LEU A 66 9.65 -8.03 17.46
C LEU A 66 9.08 -8.18 18.88
N GLU A 67 9.32 -9.32 19.53
CA GLU A 67 8.89 -9.59 20.91
C GLU A 67 9.50 -8.61 21.94
N SER A 68 10.67 -8.04 21.64
CA SER A 68 11.36 -7.08 22.53
C SER A 68 10.92 -5.63 22.36
N LEU A 69 10.18 -5.32 21.28
CA LEU A 69 9.78 -3.97 20.92
C LEU A 69 8.37 -3.64 21.43
N GLU A 70 8.17 -2.39 21.81
CA GLU A 70 6.85 -1.89 22.22
C GLU A 70 5.95 -1.66 20.99
N GLU A 71 4.73 -2.19 21.03
CA GLU A 71 3.73 -2.01 19.98
C GLU A 71 3.38 -0.51 19.80
N GLY A 72 3.25 -0.07 18.55
CA GLY A 72 2.98 1.33 18.21
C GLY A 72 4.24 2.20 18.01
N THR A 73 5.43 1.67 18.29
CA THR A 73 6.70 2.32 17.93
C THR A 73 7.01 2.18 16.44
N HIS A 74 7.86 3.08 15.92
CA HIS A 74 8.30 3.00 14.52
C HIS A 74 9.16 1.75 14.28
N GLU A 75 9.98 1.37 15.26
CA GLU A 75 10.82 0.19 15.23
C GLU A 75 9.98 -1.09 15.18
N TYR A 76 8.90 -1.17 15.97
CA TYR A 76 7.96 -2.30 15.91
C TYR A 76 7.33 -2.41 14.52
N ALA A 77 6.82 -1.29 13.98
CA ALA A 77 6.21 -1.26 12.66
C ALA A 77 7.20 -1.68 11.55
N TYR A 78 8.46 -1.22 11.64
CA TYR A 78 9.51 -1.58 10.69
C TYR A 78 9.78 -3.09 10.71
N VAL A 79 10.07 -3.67 11.88
CA VAL A 79 10.37 -5.10 12.01
C VAL A 79 9.19 -5.97 11.55
N ARG A 80 7.98 -5.59 11.95
CA ARG A 80 6.74 -6.24 11.53
C ARG A 80 6.56 -6.23 10.01
N ASN A 81 6.73 -5.07 9.36
CA ASN A 81 6.57 -4.95 7.91
C ASN A 81 7.65 -5.75 7.16
N THR A 82 8.89 -5.72 7.64
CA THR A 82 9.96 -6.57 7.09
C THR A 82 9.61 -8.07 7.19
N LEU A 83 9.02 -8.51 8.30
CA LEU A 83 8.54 -9.90 8.44
C LEU A 83 7.42 -10.23 7.43
N VAL A 84 6.49 -9.31 7.19
CA VAL A 84 5.43 -9.48 6.17
C VAL A 84 6.04 -9.64 4.77
N GLU A 85 6.96 -8.75 4.40
CA GLU A 85 7.59 -8.73 3.08
C GLU A 85 8.41 -9.99 2.83
N LEU A 86 9.27 -10.38 3.77
CA LEU A 86 10.12 -11.58 3.67
C LEU A 86 9.29 -12.86 3.51
N ASN A 87 8.08 -12.90 4.06
CA ASN A 87 7.23 -14.10 4.05
C ASN A 87 6.12 -14.05 2.99
N LEU A 88 6.08 -13.02 2.14
CA LEU A 88 5.07 -12.92 1.09
C LEU A 88 5.19 -14.06 0.05
N ALA A 89 6.40 -14.52 -0.23
CA ALA A 89 6.63 -15.67 -1.11
C ALA A 89 5.95 -16.95 -0.60
N LEU A 90 5.87 -17.14 0.72
CA LEU A 90 5.17 -18.29 1.33
C LEU A 90 3.66 -18.22 1.07
N VAL A 91 3.07 -17.02 1.11
CA VAL A 91 1.65 -16.83 0.78
C VAL A 91 1.37 -17.24 -0.65
N LYS A 92 2.18 -16.76 -1.60
CA LYS A 92 2.05 -17.10 -3.02
C LYS A 92 2.21 -18.60 -3.26
N PHE A 93 3.20 -19.22 -2.61
CA PHE A 93 3.39 -20.66 -2.66
C PHE A 93 2.19 -21.43 -2.11
N ALA A 94 1.66 -21.04 -0.95
CA ALA A 94 0.49 -21.67 -0.35
C ALA A 94 -0.77 -21.49 -1.20
N ALA A 95 -0.98 -20.30 -1.78
CA ALA A 95 -2.10 -19.99 -2.66
C ALA A 95 -2.12 -20.86 -3.93
N SER A 96 -0.94 -21.28 -4.43
CA SER A 96 -0.83 -22.12 -5.62
C SER A 96 -1.59 -23.46 -5.54
N ARG A 97 -1.85 -23.96 -4.32
CA ARG A 97 -2.67 -25.16 -4.07
C ARG A 97 -4.16 -24.96 -4.34
N PHE A 98 -4.63 -23.72 -4.46
CA PHE A 98 -6.03 -23.38 -4.68
C PHE A 98 -6.34 -23.03 -6.14
N ARG A 99 -5.42 -23.30 -7.07
CA ARG A 99 -5.57 -23.03 -8.51
C ARG A 99 -6.82 -23.63 -9.19
N SER A 100 -7.38 -24.71 -8.64
CA SER A 100 -8.57 -25.37 -9.19
C SER A 100 -9.90 -24.84 -8.64
N ARG A 101 -9.87 -23.75 -7.86
CA ARG A 101 -11.07 -23.10 -7.31
C ARG A 101 -11.67 -22.13 -8.33
N SER A 102 -12.94 -21.77 -8.14
CA SER A 102 -13.65 -20.76 -8.95
C SER A 102 -13.25 -19.32 -8.62
N GLU A 103 -12.59 -19.10 -7.48
CA GLU A 103 -12.17 -17.77 -7.04
C GLU A 103 -10.92 -17.29 -7.80
N PRO A 104 -10.82 -15.99 -8.13
CA PRO A 104 -9.61 -15.40 -8.69
C PRO A 104 -8.38 -15.65 -7.81
N MET A 105 -7.23 -15.96 -8.43
CA MET A 105 -5.99 -16.21 -7.69
C MET A 105 -5.56 -14.99 -6.85
N GLU A 106 -5.80 -13.78 -7.36
CA GLU A 106 -5.48 -12.54 -6.65
C GLU A 106 -6.26 -12.42 -5.34
N ASP A 107 -7.53 -12.84 -5.30
CA ASP A 107 -8.36 -12.80 -4.09
C ASP A 107 -7.84 -13.80 -3.05
N ILE A 108 -7.42 -14.99 -3.49
CA ILE A 108 -6.81 -16.00 -2.63
C ILE A 108 -5.50 -15.48 -2.03
N ILE A 109 -4.67 -14.85 -2.84
CA ILE A 109 -3.42 -14.23 -2.39
C ILE A 109 -3.73 -13.11 -1.39
N GLN A 110 -4.72 -12.25 -1.66
CA GLN A 110 -5.11 -11.17 -0.75
C GLN A 110 -5.56 -11.71 0.61
N VAL A 111 -6.45 -12.70 0.64
CA VAL A 111 -6.89 -13.35 1.88
C VAL A 111 -5.70 -13.98 2.60
N GLY A 112 -4.81 -14.63 1.88
CA GLY A 112 -3.57 -15.20 2.42
C GLY A 112 -2.65 -14.15 3.02
N THR A 113 -2.49 -13.00 2.37
CA THR A 113 -1.69 -11.86 2.85
C THR A 113 -2.31 -11.25 4.11
N ILE A 114 -3.63 -11.07 4.16
CA ILE A 114 -4.34 -10.65 5.38
C ILE A 114 -4.09 -11.67 6.51
N GLY A 115 -4.12 -12.97 6.19
CA GLY A 115 -3.80 -14.04 7.13
C GLY A 115 -2.37 -13.96 7.67
N LEU A 116 -1.39 -13.72 6.80
CA LEU A 116 0.01 -13.53 7.17
C LEU A 116 0.18 -12.34 8.11
N ILE A 117 -0.38 -11.19 7.74
CA ILE A 117 -0.33 -9.97 8.55
C ILE A 117 -0.88 -10.25 9.95
N LYS A 118 -2.07 -10.84 10.04
CA LYS A 118 -2.71 -11.18 11.32
C LYS A 118 -1.95 -12.22 12.14
N ALA A 119 -1.20 -13.11 11.47
CA ALA A 119 -0.38 -14.10 12.15
C ALA A 119 0.86 -13.44 12.78
N ILE A 120 1.49 -12.50 12.08
CA ILE A 120 2.62 -11.71 12.60
C ILE A 120 2.15 -10.80 13.74
N ASP A 121 0.98 -10.16 13.62
CA ASP A 121 0.43 -9.28 14.68
C ASP A 121 0.17 -9.99 16.01
N ARG A 122 0.08 -11.32 16.01
CA ARG A 122 -0.25 -12.13 17.18
C ARG A 122 0.90 -13.02 17.65
N PHE A 123 2.04 -12.93 16.98
CA PHE A 123 3.25 -13.65 17.37
C PHE A 123 3.85 -12.97 18.59
#